data_AF-Q7N8J9-F1
#
_entry.id   AF-Q7N8J9-F1
#
_cell.length_a   1.000
_cell.length_b   1.000
_cell.length_c   1.000
_cell.angle_alpha   90.00
_cell.angle_beta   90.00
_cell.angle_gamma   90.00
#
_symmetry.space_group_name_H-M   'P 1'
#
loop_
_entity.id
_entity.type
_entity.pdbx_description
1 polymer ?
#
loop_
_entity_poly.entity_id
_entity_poly.type
_entity_poly.pdbx_seq_one_letter_code
_entity_poly.pdbx_strand_id
1 'polypeptide(L)' 'MVNLSPRKVEILLHSSHAIQTNRLYLFLTDYYSHEWAKRIDKTKIALGAGKRQVVLGGKLDKQYQITVPEKYLNNGLFHG' A
#
# COMPACT_ATOMS: atom_id res chain seq x y z
N MET A 1 -2.72 -17.74 -12.08
CA MET A 1 -3.14 -16.39 -11.67
C MET A 1 -4.02 -16.55 -10.43
N VAL A 2 -3.46 -16.33 -9.24
CA VAL A 2 -4.22 -16.41 -7.99
C VAL A 2 -4.77 -15.02 -7.70
N ASN A 3 -6.08 -14.84 -7.82
CA ASN A 3 -6.73 -13.58 -7.52
C ASN A 3 -7.35 -13.65 -6.12
N LEU A 4 -7.05 -12.66 -5.29
CA LEU A 4 -7.76 -12.49 -4.03
C LEU A 4 -9.17 -11.97 -4.30
N SER A 5 -10.13 -12.36 -3.46
CA SER A 5 -11.48 -11.79 -3.49
C SER A 5 -11.41 -10.35 -3.00
N PRO A 6 -11.76 -9.33 -3.82
CA PRO A 6 -11.72 -7.92 -3.42
C PRO A 6 -12.48 -7.68 -2.11
N ARG A 7 -13.68 -8.25 -2.02
CA ARG A 7 -14.56 -8.10 -0.86
C ARG A 7 -13.93 -8.64 0.43
N LYS A 8 -13.25 -9.79 0.36
CA LYS A 8 -12.58 -10.35 1.55
C LYS A 8 -11.41 -9.47 1.98
N VAL A 9 -10.61 -9.01 1.03
CA VAL A 9 -9.48 -8.11 1.32
C VAL A 9 -9.97 -6.79 1.90
N GLU A 10 -11.03 -6.21 1.34
CA GLU A 10 -11.63 -4.97 1.83
C GLU A 10 -12.08 -5.09 3.29
N ILE A 11 -12.81 -6.17 3.64
CA ILE A 11 -13.22 -6.44 5.03
C ILE A 11 -12.00 -6.54 5.97
N LEU A 12 -10.92 -7.17 5.53
CA LEU A 12 -9.69 -7.29 6.32
C LEU A 12 -9.00 -5.93 6.49
N LEU A 13 -8.93 -5.12 5.43
CA LEU A 13 -8.30 -3.80 5.50
C LEU A 13 -9.11 -2.79 6.31
N HIS A 14 -10.45 -2.86 6.26
CA HIS A 14 -11.34 -2.01 7.06
C HIS A 14 -11.25 -2.34 8.56
N SER A 15 -11.06 -3.62 8.92
CA SER A 15 -10.91 -4.05 10.32
C SER A 15 -9.48 -3.96 10.86
N SER A 16 -8.49 -3.76 10.00
CA SER A 16 -7.08 -3.69 10.39
C SER A 16 -6.70 -2.34 10.99
N HIS A 17 -6.17 -2.37 12.22
CA HIS A 17 -5.56 -1.22 12.89
C HIS A 17 -4.04 -1.11 12.64
N ALA A 18 -3.44 -2.07 11.93
CA ALA A 18 -2.01 -2.10 11.66
C ALA A 18 -1.64 -1.15 10.52
N ILE A 19 -1.47 0.13 10.85
CA ILE A 19 -1.30 1.21 9.86
C ILE A 19 -0.13 0.97 8.89
N GLN A 20 1.01 0.48 9.40
CA GLN A 20 2.18 0.20 8.56
C GLN A 20 1.89 -0.91 7.54
N THR A 21 1.21 -1.97 7.97
CA THR A 21 0.80 -3.09 7.11
C THR A 21 -0.20 -2.64 6.06
N ASN A 22 -1.22 -1.86 6.44
CA ASN A 22 -2.22 -1.33 5.51
C ASN A 22 -1.56 -0.51 4.39
N ARG A 23 -0.65 0.40 4.77
CA ARG A 23 0.11 1.22 3.81
C ARG A 23 0.98 0.38 2.89
N LEU A 24 1.75 -0.56 3.44
CA LEU A 24 2.63 -1.44 2.66
C LEU A 24 1.82 -2.31 1.69
N TYR A 25 0.69 -2.84 2.15
CA TYR A 25 -0.18 -3.68 1.33
C TYR A 25 -0.73 -2.89 0.13
N LEU A 26 -1.29 -1.71 0.38
CA LEU A 26 -1.81 -0.86 -0.71
C LEU A 26 -0.69 -0.39 -1.65
N PHE A 27 0.49 -0.05 -1.12
CA PHE A 27 1.67 0.28 -1.91
C PHE A 27 2.03 -0.83 -2.89
N LEU A 28 2.18 -2.07 -2.40
CA LEU A 28 2.52 -3.22 -3.26
C LEU A 28 1.42 -3.50 -4.27
N THR A 29 0.17 -3.33 -3.85
CA THR A 29 -0.98 -3.60 -4.69
C THR A 29 -1.06 -2.62 -5.87
N ASP A 30 -0.80 -1.34 -5.62
CA ASP A 30 -0.70 -0.32 -6.66
C ASP A 30 0.53 -0.54 -7.54
N TYR A 31 1.70 -0.85 -6.95
CA TYR A 31 2.94 -1.12 -7.68
C TYR A 31 2.79 -2.26 -8.69
N TYR A 32 2.15 -3.36 -8.30
CA TYR A 32 1.90 -4.50 -9.20
C TYR A 32 0.65 -4.34 -10.07
N SER A 33 -0.05 -3.20 -9.99
CA SER A 33 -1.23 -2.88 -10.81
C SER A 33 -2.30 -3.98 -10.77
N HIS A 34 -2.60 -4.50 -9.59
CA HIS A 34 -3.63 -5.53 -9.44
C HIS A 34 -5.02 -4.96 -9.75
N GLU A 35 -5.67 -5.39 -10.84
CA GLU A 35 -6.99 -4.90 -11.28
C GLU A 35 -8.08 -4.96 -10.20
N TRP A 36 -8.01 -5.98 -9.36
CA TRP A 36 -8.98 -6.21 -8.29
C TRP A 36 -8.90 -5.13 -7.19
N ALA A 37 -7.76 -4.46 -7.06
CA ALA A 37 -7.50 -3.43 -6.07
C ALA A 37 -8.19 -2.10 -6.36
N LYS A 38 -8.46 -1.82 -7.64
CA LYS A 38 -9.26 -0.67 -8.08
C LYS A 38 -10.69 -0.71 -7.51
N ARG A 39 -11.12 -1.88 -7.01
CA ARG A 39 -12.45 -2.12 -6.43
C ARG A 39 -12.49 -1.95 -4.91
N ILE A 40 -11.37 -1.66 -4.26
CA ILE A 40 -11.33 -1.44 -2.80
C ILE A 40 -11.62 0.03 -2.50
N ASP A 41 -12.56 0.31 -1.60
CA ASP A 41 -12.74 1.65 -1.06
C ASP A 41 -11.64 1.96 -0.02
N LYS A 42 -10.64 2.75 -0.45
CA LYS A 42 -9.51 3.17 0.39
C LYS A 42 -9.90 4.18 1.47
N THR A 43 -11.07 4.83 1.38
CA THR A 43 -11.47 5.90 2.32
C THR A 43 -11.73 5.40 3.74
N LYS A 44 -12.07 4.12 3.88
CA LYS A 44 -12.36 3.46 5.17
C LYS A 44 -11.15 2.71 5.74
N ILE A 45 -10.00 2.74 5.06
CA ILE A 45 -8.78 2.06 5.52
C ILE A 45 -7.99 2.99 6.42
N ALA A 46 -7.62 2.52 7.61
CA ALA A 46 -6.79 3.28 8.51
C ALA A 46 -5.35 3.38 7.95
N LEU A 47 -5.00 4.58 7.43
CA LEU A 47 -3.65 4.91 6.95
C LEU A 47 -2.87 5.81 7.92
N GLY A 48 -3.53 6.35 8.93
CA GLY A 48 -2.93 7.22 9.94
C GLY A 48 -2.18 8.43 9.37
N ALA A 49 -1.44 9.12 10.23
CA ALA A 49 -0.63 10.28 9.88
C ALA A 49 0.87 9.99 9.97
N GLY A 50 1.66 10.88 9.38
CA GLY A 50 3.11 10.89 9.46
C GLY A 50 3.80 9.83 8.59
N LYS A 51 5.14 9.89 8.61
CA LYS A 51 6.02 8.96 7.91
C LYS A 51 6.25 7.70 8.76
N ARG A 52 6.35 6.53 8.12
CA ARG A 52 6.70 5.27 8.79
C ARG A 52 7.89 4.61 8.09
N GLN A 53 8.82 4.07 8.87
CA GLN A 53 9.95 3.34 8.32
C GLN A 53 9.60 1.86 8.19
N VAL A 54 9.50 1.35 6.95
CA VAL A 54 9.35 -0.11 6.72
C VAL A 54 10.73 -0.74 6.53
N VAL A 55 11.64 -0.04 5.85
CA VAL A 55 13.02 -0.48 5.64
C VAL A 55 13.98 0.66 5.99
N LEU A 56 15.00 0.35 6.81
CA LEU A 56 16.10 1.26 7.15
C LEU A 56 16.93 1.55 5.89
N GLY A 57 17.28 2.82 5.65
CA GLY A 57 17.99 3.24 4.44
C GLY A 57 17.16 3.16 3.15
N GLY A 58 15.85 2.86 3.24
CA GLY A 58 14.94 2.94 2.11
C GLY A 58 14.62 4.37 1.69
N LYS A 59 14.04 4.53 0.50
CA LYS A 59 13.53 5.82 0.01
C LYS A 59 12.06 6.00 0.41
N LEU A 60 11.67 7.24 0.69
CA LEU A 60 10.30 7.57 1.09
C LEU A 60 9.37 7.55 -0.13
N ASP A 61 8.37 6.67 -0.10
CA ASP A 61 7.18 6.78 -0.93
C ASP A 61 6.28 7.91 -0.38
N LYS A 62 5.91 8.87 -1.23
CA LYS A 62 5.15 10.06 -0.81
C LYS A 62 3.66 9.79 -0.64
N GLN A 63 3.09 8.91 -1.47
CA GLN A 63 1.67 8.58 -1.46
C GLN A 63 1.25 7.91 -0.14
N TYR A 64 1.99 6.87 0.25
CA TYR A 64 1.74 6.09 1.46
C TYR A 64 2.62 6.49 2.64
N GLN A 65 3.53 7.47 2.46
CA GLN A 65 4.43 7.98 3.51
C GLN A 65 5.16 6.84 4.25
N ILE A 66 5.70 5.88 3.49
CA ILE A 66 6.50 4.76 4.00
C ILE A 66 7.88 4.72 3.37
N THR A 67 8.91 4.29 4.09
CA THR A 67 10.21 4.00 3.46
C THR A 67 10.17 2.62 2.79
N VAL A 68 10.53 2.54 1.52
CA VAL A 68 10.59 1.30 0.74
C VAL A 68 11.97 1.13 0.12
N PRO A 69 12.39 -0.09 -0.23
CA PRO A 69 13.62 -0.30 -0.99
C PRO A 69 13.60 0.52 -2.28
N GLU A 70 14.72 1.17 -2.60
CA GLU A 70 14.84 2.10 -3.73
C GLU A 70 14.39 1.51 -5.08
N LYS A 71 14.60 0.20 -5.29
CA LYS A 71 14.16 -0.52 -6.48
C LYS A 71 12.67 -0.36 -6.81
N TYR A 72 11.81 -0.12 -5.82
CA TYR A 72 10.38 0.05 -6.06
C TYR A 72 10.01 1.45 -6.55
N LEU A 73 10.89 2.44 -6.40
CA LEU A 73 10.65 3.80 -6.91
C LEU A 73 11.30 4.03 -8.29
N ASN A 74 12.33 3.24 -8.62
CA ASN A 74 13.11 3.43 -9.85
C ASN A 74 12.40 2.91 -11.12
N ASN A 75 11.34 2.12 -10.98
CA ASN A 75 10.63 1.51 -12.12
C ASN A 75 9.60 2.43 -12.81
N GLY A 76 9.75 3.76 -12.70
CA GLY A 76 8.96 4.74 -13.45
C GLY A 76 7.55 5.02 -12.91
N LEU A 77 7.11 4.32 -11.86
CA LEU A 77 5.90 4.69 -11.11
C LEU A 77 6.25 5.77 -10.08
N PHE A 78 6.58 6.96 -10.57
CA PHE A 78 6.54 8.15 -9.74
C PHE A 78 5.08 8.42 -9.41
N HIS A 79 4.59 7.85 -8.32
CA HIS A 79 3.33 8.24 -7.69
C HIS A 79 3.56 9.62 -7.04
N GLY A 80 3.52 10.64 -7.89
CA GLY A 80 3.47 12.06 -7.51
C GLY A 80 2.09 12.44 -6.99
#